data_AF-A0A937CVC5-F1
#
_entry.id   AF-A0A937CVC5-F1
#
_cell.length_a   1.000
_cell.length_b   1.000
_cell.length_c   1.000
_cell.angle_alpha   90.00
_cell.angle_beta   90.00
_cell.angle_gamma   90.00
#
_symmetry.space_group_name_H-M   'P 1'
#
loop_
_entity.id
_entity.type
_entity.pdbx_description
1 polymer ?
#
loop_
_entity_poly.entity_id
_entity_poly.type
_entity_poly.pdbx_seq_one_letter_code
_entity_poly.pdbx_strand_id
1 'polypeptide(L)'
;MPRNSSGNYTLPAGNPVQPETLIETAWANPTLADIAAALTDSLDRYGRGGMLGPFNVADGTVAAPGLSFTAQSNLGFYREATSVLGVSVAGVAAAKFRTTVIDLLKPVSLAGITGPVPGQVTLGDQLHLGAGTLAAPVLTINDTDSGFYSPSPGVIALVLDGVEVMRWTAGGASNSVPPGTMFDFGGTSTPAGYLPCNGSAISRTDYAALFAAIGTNWGAGDGSTTFNLPDMRRRSTVGAGGTFAAGPGVAVGSVGGSEMFNLSEAQLPPHLHTITDPGHKHGISDPGHAHAYTKTSNTQPGGAEGGARDSAGTLAGTTDVAATGITETTFNGAGITQTNATGTGAPVNQYHPCATVLKIIKF
;
A
#
# COMPACT_ATOMS: atom_id res chain seq x y z
N MET A 1 -60.43 20.36 69.21
CA MET A 1 -59.20 20.49 70.00
C MET A 1 -58.00 20.59 69.06
N PRO A 2 -57.14 21.62 69.16
CA PRO A 2 -55.90 21.67 68.39
C PRO A 2 -54.95 20.56 68.84
N ARG A 3 -54.22 19.94 67.91
CA ARG A 3 -53.07 19.11 68.28
C ARG A 3 -51.84 20.00 68.50
N ASN A 4 -51.13 19.79 69.60
CA ASN A 4 -49.76 20.28 69.72
C ASN A 4 -48.80 19.42 68.86
N SER A 5 -47.53 19.81 68.77
CA SER A 5 -46.49 19.06 68.04
C SER A 5 -46.20 17.65 68.57
N SER A 6 -46.70 17.30 69.76
CA SER A 6 -46.67 15.93 70.33
C SER A 6 -47.93 15.13 70.02
N GLY A 7 -48.87 15.68 69.26
CA GLY A 7 -50.15 15.04 68.92
C GLY A 7 -51.22 15.12 70.03
N ASN A 8 -50.93 15.75 71.17
CA ASN A 8 -51.85 15.89 72.29
C ASN A 8 -52.93 16.94 71.99
N TYR A 9 -54.15 16.66 72.41
CA TYR A 9 -55.32 17.52 72.26
C TYR A 9 -55.61 18.32 73.53
N THR A 10 -55.93 19.60 73.40
CA THR A 10 -56.46 20.44 74.50
C THR A 10 -57.85 20.98 74.20
N LEU A 11 -58.71 20.99 75.22
CA LEU A 11 -60.04 21.61 75.15
C LEU A 11 -59.91 23.13 74.90
N PRO A 12 -60.63 23.70 73.92
CA PRO A 12 -60.76 25.15 73.81
C PRO A 12 -61.38 25.75 75.07
N ALA A 13 -60.85 26.91 75.50
CA ALA A 13 -61.43 27.65 76.61
C ALA A 13 -62.84 28.15 76.25
N GLY A 14 -63.78 28.07 77.19
CA GLY A 14 -65.18 28.48 76.98
C GLY A 14 -66.12 27.37 76.51
N ASN A 15 -65.72 26.09 76.52
CA ASN A 15 -66.61 24.96 76.25
C ASN A 15 -67.80 24.93 77.26
N PRO A 16 -69.07 25.06 76.82
CA PRO A 16 -70.20 25.32 77.72
C PRO A 16 -70.84 24.07 78.36
N VAL A 17 -70.26 22.89 78.19
CA VAL A 17 -70.85 21.60 78.61
C VAL A 17 -71.07 21.57 80.13
N GLN A 18 -72.34 21.67 80.53
CA GLN A 18 -72.83 21.38 81.88
C GLN A 18 -73.69 20.10 81.84
N PRO A 19 -73.76 19.32 82.94
CA PRO A 19 -74.70 18.21 83.06
C PRO A 19 -76.13 18.64 82.71
N GLU A 20 -76.89 17.73 82.09
CA GLU A 20 -78.33 17.89 81.77
C GLU A 20 -78.68 19.05 80.79
N THR A 21 -77.70 19.72 80.19
CA THR A 21 -77.93 20.74 79.15
C THR A 21 -78.05 20.15 77.74
N LEU A 22 -78.88 20.78 76.90
CA LEU A 22 -79.08 20.37 75.51
C LEU A 22 -77.87 20.72 74.63
N ILE A 23 -77.44 19.77 73.79
CA ILE A 23 -76.40 20.01 72.79
C ILE A 23 -77.02 20.66 71.56
N GLU A 24 -76.70 21.94 71.34
CA GLU A 24 -77.20 22.73 70.22
C GLU A 24 -76.09 22.99 69.21
N THR A 25 -76.44 22.94 67.92
CA THR A 25 -75.51 23.13 66.79
C THR A 25 -74.82 24.50 66.82
N ALA A 26 -75.47 25.52 67.40
CA ALA A 26 -74.95 26.87 67.53
C ALA A 26 -73.65 26.96 68.36
N TRP A 27 -73.50 26.13 69.40
CA TRP A 27 -72.28 26.06 70.20
C TRP A 27 -71.41 24.85 69.87
N ALA A 28 -72.02 23.71 69.49
CA ALA A 28 -71.29 22.48 69.22
C ALA A 28 -70.49 22.52 67.92
N ASN A 29 -71.00 23.13 66.85
CA ASN A 29 -70.27 23.15 65.56
C ASN A 29 -69.00 24.02 65.61
N PRO A 30 -69.02 25.27 66.16
CA PRO A 30 -67.81 26.10 66.24
C PRO A 30 -66.73 25.52 67.16
N THR A 31 -67.11 24.84 68.25
CA THR A 31 -66.16 24.26 69.22
C THR A 31 -65.48 22.98 68.73
N LEU A 32 -65.91 22.42 67.60
CA LEU A 32 -65.38 21.19 66.98
C LEU A 32 -64.81 21.41 65.56
N ALA A 33 -64.74 22.66 65.09
CA ALA A 33 -64.30 22.99 63.71
C ALA A 33 -62.87 22.52 63.37
N ASP A 34 -62.00 22.43 64.37
CA ASP A 34 -60.63 21.91 64.24
C ASP A 34 -60.56 20.37 64.14
N ILE A 35 -61.55 19.65 64.67
CA ILE A 35 -61.73 18.21 64.43
C ILE A 35 -62.24 17.97 63.01
N ALA A 36 -63.14 18.82 62.51
CA ALA A 36 -63.57 18.79 61.11
C ALA A 36 -62.41 19.05 60.14
N ALA A 37 -61.55 20.02 60.44
CA ALA A 37 -60.30 20.25 59.70
C ALA A 37 -59.38 19.01 59.76
N ALA A 38 -59.07 18.50 60.96
CA ALA A 38 -58.21 17.33 61.12
C ALA A 38 -58.75 16.04 60.46
N LEU A 39 -60.06 15.90 60.29
CA LEU A 39 -60.69 14.82 59.51
C LEU A 39 -60.62 15.06 58.00
N THR A 40 -60.64 16.32 57.56
CA THR A 40 -60.53 16.71 56.14
C THR A 40 -59.09 16.58 55.64
N ASP A 41 -58.12 16.95 56.49
CA ASP A 41 -56.68 16.84 56.20
C ASP A 41 -56.14 15.41 56.41
N SER A 42 -56.92 14.51 57.02
CA SER A 42 -56.54 13.12 57.23
C SER A 42 -56.64 12.33 55.93
N LEU A 43 -55.50 11.95 55.35
CA LEU A 43 -55.44 10.98 54.26
C LEU A 43 -56.12 9.65 54.68
N ASP A 44 -56.89 9.04 53.77
CA ASP A 44 -57.48 7.71 54.00
C ASP A 44 -56.35 6.68 54.20
N ARG A 45 -56.43 5.88 55.28
CA ARG A 45 -55.53 4.77 55.63
C ARG A 45 -55.26 3.79 54.46
N TYR A 46 -56.21 3.66 53.54
CA TYR A 46 -56.18 2.81 52.36
C TYR A 46 -55.96 3.58 51.05
N GLY A 47 -55.56 4.86 51.11
CA GLY A 47 -55.20 5.69 49.95
C GLY A 47 -56.36 6.05 49.02
N ARG A 48 -57.61 5.95 49.49
CA ARG A 48 -58.83 6.14 48.65
C ARG A 48 -59.14 7.60 48.31
N GLY A 49 -58.57 8.54 49.04
CA GLY A 49 -58.54 9.97 48.69
C GLY A 49 -57.15 10.36 48.20
N GLY A 50 -57.08 11.21 47.17
CA GLY A 50 -55.81 11.77 46.69
C GLY A 50 -55.25 12.84 47.62
N MET A 51 -53.93 13.02 47.61
CA MET A 51 -53.28 14.08 48.38
C MET A 51 -53.59 15.46 47.78
N LEU A 52 -54.08 16.40 48.59
CA LEU A 52 -54.40 17.78 48.17
C LEU A 52 -53.17 18.71 48.10
N GLY A 53 -51.98 18.19 48.41
CA GLY A 53 -50.71 18.90 48.31
C GLY A 53 -49.51 17.95 48.17
N PRO A 54 -48.30 18.47 47.91
CA PRO A 54 -47.11 17.64 47.68
C PRO A 54 -46.74 16.75 48.88
N PHE A 55 -46.26 15.54 48.59
CA PHE A 55 -45.71 14.64 49.60
C PHE A 55 -44.31 15.11 50.01
N ASN A 56 -44.27 15.95 51.03
CA ASN A 56 -43.03 16.40 51.65
C ASN A 56 -42.47 15.32 52.59
N VAL A 57 -41.15 15.15 52.55
CA VAL A 57 -40.41 14.14 53.33
C VAL A 57 -39.30 14.84 54.11
N ALA A 58 -38.95 14.36 55.29
CA ALA A 58 -37.75 14.80 55.98
C ALA A 58 -36.49 14.43 55.18
N ASP A 59 -35.48 15.31 55.15
CA ASP A 59 -34.24 15.11 54.40
C ASP A 59 -33.58 13.73 54.61
N GLY A 60 -33.58 13.26 55.86
CA GLY A 60 -32.95 12.00 56.25
C GLY A 60 -31.42 12.02 56.14
N THR A 61 -30.81 10.85 56.09
CA THR A 61 -29.36 10.66 55.91
C THR A 61 -29.09 9.41 55.08
N VAL A 62 -27.82 9.17 54.70
CA VAL A 62 -27.43 7.91 54.05
C VAL A 62 -27.68 6.68 54.95
N ALA A 63 -27.57 6.81 56.28
CA ALA A 63 -27.80 5.69 57.21
C ALA A 63 -29.30 5.47 57.51
N ALA A 64 -30.09 6.55 57.49
CA ALA A 64 -31.53 6.56 57.74
C ALA A 64 -32.23 7.48 56.71
N PRO A 65 -32.50 7.00 55.49
CA PRO A 65 -33.16 7.78 54.45
C PRO A 65 -34.59 8.17 54.80
N GLY A 66 -35.00 9.38 54.38
CA GLY A 66 -36.30 9.96 54.68
C GLY A 66 -37.48 9.19 54.07
N LEU A 67 -37.28 8.64 52.86
CA LEU A 67 -38.08 7.54 52.35
C LEU A 67 -37.31 6.25 52.55
N SER A 68 -37.83 5.36 53.40
CA SER A 68 -37.22 4.06 53.68
C SER A 68 -38.26 2.94 53.73
N PHE A 69 -37.82 1.70 53.52
CA PHE A 69 -38.70 0.53 53.60
C PHE A 69 -38.81 0.03 55.05
N THR A 70 -40.01 -0.35 55.48
CA THR A 70 -40.24 -0.84 56.87
C THR A 70 -39.44 -2.09 57.23
N ALA A 71 -39.19 -2.97 56.25
CA ALA A 71 -38.34 -4.15 56.40
C ALA A 71 -36.83 -3.85 56.29
N GLN A 72 -36.45 -2.68 55.76
CA GLN A 72 -35.05 -2.28 55.61
C GLN A 72 -34.93 -0.74 55.66
N SER A 73 -34.81 -0.20 56.87
CA SER A 73 -34.78 1.24 57.14
C SER A 73 -33.58 1.98 56.56
N ASN A 74 -32.54 1.27 56.12
CA ASN A 74 -31.32 1.81 55.50
C ASN A 74 -31.30 1.68 53.96
N LEU A 75 -32.46 1.45 53.34
CA LEU A 75 -32.66 1.40 51.88
C LEU A 75 -33.69 2.46 51.48
N GLY A 76 -33.35 3.33 50.51
CA GLY A 76 -34.27 4.33 49.97
C GLY A 76 -33.62 5.68 49.66
N PHE A 77 -34.38 6.77 49.82
CA PHE A 77 -34.01 8.11 49.33
C PHE A 77 -33.78 9.12 50.46
N TYR A 78 -32.74 9.94 50.31
CA TYR A 78 -32.40 11.04 51.23
C TYR A 78 -31.93 12.28 50.45
N ARG A 79 -32.07 13.46 51.05
CA ARG A 79 -31.49 14.71 50.56
C ARG A 79 -30.09 14.86 51.15
N GLU A 80 -29.06 14.90 50.31
CA GLU A 80 -27.67 15.06 50.78
C GLU A 80 -27.31 16.53 50.98
N ALA A 81 -27.77 17.37 50.04
CA ALA A 81 -27.55 18.81 50.02
C ALA A 81 -28.65 19.48 49.20
N THR A 82 -28.62 20.82 49.10
CA THR A 82 -29.47 21.56 48.18
C THR A 82 -29.25 21.09 46.74
N SER A 83 -30.35 20.69 46.08
CA SER A 83 -30.35 20.14 44.71
C SER A 83 -29.55 18.84 44.52
N VAL A 84 -29.37 18.03 45.59
CA VAL A 84 -28.77 16.69 45.52
C VAL A 84 -29.66 15.64 46.17
N LEU A 85 -30.23 14.75 45.35
CA LEU A 85 -30.97 13.57 45.79
C LEU A 85 -30.02 12.37 45.86
N GLY A 86 -29.89 11.77 47.05
CA GLY A 86 -29.08 10.57 47.29
C GLY A 86 -29.94 9.31 47.35
N VAL A 87 -29.42 8.22 46.77
CA VAL A 87 -29.94 6.87 46.97
C VAL A 87 -29.04 6.14 47.95
N SER A 88 -29.62 5.65 49.04
CA SER A 88 -28.95 4.74 49.98
C SER A 88 -29.39 3.31 49.72
N VAL A 89 -28.40 2.41 49.68
CA VAL A 89 -28.60 0.96 49.64
C VAL A 89 -27.80 0.36 50.78
N ALA A 90 -28.47 -0.32 51.72
CA ALA A 90 -27.86 -0.90 52.91
C ALA A 90 -27.03 0.09 53.77
N GLY A 91 -27.44 1.36 53.82
CA GLY A 91 -26.73 2.43 54.54
C GLY A 91 -25.55 3.06 53.79
N VAL A 92 -25.35 2.71 52.52
CA VAL A 92 -24.25 3.20 51.67
C VAL A 92 -24.82 3.99 50.50
N ALA A 93 -24.22 5.15 50.20
CA ALA A 93 -24.59 5.95 49.03
C ALA A 93 -24.26 5.16 47.74
N ALA A 94 -25.29 4.79 46.98
CA ALA A 94 -25.17 4.04 45.73
C ALA A 94 -25.17 4.96 44.51
N ALA A 95 -26.00 6.01 44.53
CA ALA A 95 -26.07 7.03 43.50
C ALA A 95 -26.38 8.41 44.09
N LYS A 96 -25.99 9.49 43.39
CA LYS A 96 -26.45 10.87 43.64
C LYS A 96 -26.93 11.50 42.33
N PHE A 97 -28.13 12.06 42.35
CA PHE A 97 -28.69 12.83 41.24
C PHE A 97 -28.46 14.32 41.52
N ARG A 98 -27.77 14.99 40.59
CA ARG A 98 -27.54 16.44 40.58
C ARG A 98 -28.24 17.08 39.38
N THR A 99 -28.23 18.40 39.31
CA THR A 99 -28.78 19.15 38.17
C THR A 99 -28.04 18.95 36.84
N THR A 100 -26.83 18.41 36.86
CA THR A 100 -25.95 18.26 35.68
C THR A 100 -25.44 16.84 35.43
N VAL A 101 -25.41 15.98 36.45
CA VAL A 101 -24.79 14.64 36.40
C VAL A 101 -25.52 13.67 37.33
N ILE A 102 -25.35 12.37 37.06
CA ILE A 102 -25.71 11.28 37.97
C ILE A 102 -24.40 10.61 38.41
N ASP A 103 -24.01 10.81 39.68
CA ASP A 103 -22.84 10.14 40.25
C ASP A 103 -23.23 8.69 40.60
N LEU A 104 -22.72 7.70 39.85
CA LEU A 104 -22.84 6.29 40.22
C LEU A 104 -21.64 5.89 41.08
N LEU A 105 -21.88 5.64 42.37
CA LEU A 105 -20.85 5.46 43.41
C LEU A 105 -20.45 3.99 43.60
N LYS A 106 -20.87 3.12 42.68
CA LYS A 106 -20.58 1.68 42.60
C LYS A 106 -20.41 1.27 41.13
N PRO A 107 -19.63 0.21 40.83
CA PRO A 107 -19.47 -0.27 39.46
C PRO A 107 -20.81 -0.65 38.81
N VAL A 108 -20.95 -0.36 37.52
CA VAL A 108 -22.13 -0.71 36.72
C VAL A 108 -21.87 -2.01 35.96
N SER A 109 -22.82 -2.94 35.97
CA SER A 109 -22.83 -4.11 35.09
C SER A 109 -23.77 -3.89 33.91
N LEU A 110 -23.23 -3.85 32.69
CA LEU A 110 -23.98 -3.51 31.47
C LEU A 110 -24.51 -4.76 30.76
N ALA A 111 -25.41 -5.49 31.42
CA ALA A 111 -26.08 -6.64 30.81
C ALA A 111 -27.34 -6.20 30.03
N GLY A 112 -27.29 -6.23 28.70
CA GLY A 112 -28.49 -6.21 27.84
C GLY A 112 -28.81 -4.92 27.07
N ILE A 113 -27.81 -4.14 26.65
CA ILE A 113 -27.99 -3.00 25.72
C ILE A 113 -27.63 -3.44 24.28
N THR A 114 -28.27 -2.88 23.25
CA THR A 114 -28.10 -3.29 21.84
C THR A 114 -28.47 -2.18 20.85
N GLY A 115 -27.48 -1.51 20.23
CA GLY A 115 -27.69 -0.54 19.14
C GLY A 115 -26.43 0.31 18.80
N PRO A 116 -26.06 0.56 17.53
CA PRO A 116 -24.72 1.09 17.18
C PRO A 116 -24.64 2.60 16.82
N VAL A 117 -23.51 3.24 17.17
CA VAL A 117 -23.01 4.52 16.58
C VAL A 117 -21.47 4.45 16.44
N PRO A 118 -20.84 4.90 15.33
CA PRO A 118 -19.37 4.75 15.14
C PRO A 118 -18.51 5.77 15.90
N GLY A 119 -17.32 5.35 16.35
CA GLY A 119 -16.32 6.18 17.05
C GLY A 119 -16.29 6.00 18.57
N GLN A 120 -17.10 5.07 19.08
CA GLN A 120 -17.51 4.93 20.47
C GLN A 120 -17.61 3.44 20.83
N VAL A 121 -17.72 3.10 22.12
CA VAL A 121 -18.80 2.26 22.68
C VAL A 121 -19.51 1.31 21.67
N THR A 122 -19.11 0.09 21.25
CA THR A 122 -17.94 -0.83 21.33
C THR A 122 -17.64 -1.70 22.57
N LEU A 123 -18.65 -2.41 23.09
CA LEU A 123 -18.67 -3.89 23.08
C LEU A 123 -20.12 -4.41 23.14
N GLY A 124 -20.94 -3.77 23.97
CA GLY A 124 -22.16 -3.11 23.49
C GLY A 124 -21.80 -1.69 23.02
N ASP A 125 -21.71 -0.63 23.85
CA ASP A 125 -21.52 -0.51 25.32
C ASP A 125 -20.11 -0.90 25.79
N GLN A 126 -19.22 0.09 26.04
CA GLN A 126 -17.80 -0.09 25.70
C GLN A 126 -16.98 -1.11 26.51
N LEU A 127 -15.95 -1.62 25.82
CA LEU A 127 -14.60 -1.81 26.33
C LEU A 127 -14.10 -0.52 27.03
N HIS A 128 -14.61 -0.24 28.22
CA HIS A 128 -14.10 0.81 29.08
C HIS A 128 -12.79 0.31 29.72
N LEU A 129 -11.65 0.80 29.22
CA LEU A 129 -10.34 0.44 29.75
C LEU A 129 -10.07 1.13 31.10
N GLY A 130 -9.51 0.38 32.05
CA GLY A 130 -9.07 0.92 33.35
C GLY A 130 -7.71 1.61 33.24
N ALA A 131 -7.52 2.70 33.98
CA ALA A 131 -6.38 3.60 33.77
C ALA A 131 -5.02 3.02 34.19
N GLY A 132 -4.05 3.10 33.28
CA GLY A 132 -2.62 3.12 33.55
C GLY A 132 -1.96 4.43 33.08
N THR A 133 -0.65 4.42 32.86
CA THR A 133 0.18 5.62 32.61
C THR A 133 1.19 5.41 31.48
N LEU A 134 1.89 6.46 31.05
CA LEU A 134 2.93 6.39 30.00
C LEU A 134 4.03 5.34 30.27
N ALA A 135 4.30 5.04 31.54
CA ALA A 135 5.28 4.03 31.99
C ALA A 135 4.62 2.72 32.48
N ALA A 136 3.29 2.60 32.39
CA ALA A 136 2.49 1.43 32.76
C ALA A 136 1.08 1.52 32.13
N PRO A 137 0.92 1.39 30.80
CA PRO A 137 -0.23 1.82 29.97
C PRO A 137 -1.68 1.67 30.50
N VAL A 138 -2.56 2.64 30.16
CA VAL A 138 -4.00 2.36 29.91
C VAL A 138 -4.08 1.49 28.65
N LEU A 139 -3.60 2.12 27.59
CA LEU A 139 -3.20 1.69 26.26
C LEU A 139 -2.51 2.96 25.75
N THR A 140 -1.18 3.01 25.77
CA THR A 140 -0.43 4.29 25.62
C THR A 140 0.56 4.23 24.48
N ILE A 141 0.55 5.31 23.71
CA ILE A 141 1.57 5.68 22.75
C ILE A 141 1.99 7.11 23.15
N ASN A 142 3.29 7.39 23.27
CA ASN A 142 3.77 8.69 23.76
C ASN A 142 4.00 9.65 22.58
N ASP A 143 2.93 10.26 22.09
CA ASP A 143 2.93 10.95 20.81
C ASP A 143 1.72 11.89 20.68
N THR A 144 1.88 13.02 19.98
CA THR A 144 0.77 13.89 19.54
C THR A 144 0.06 13.36 18.31
N ASP A 145 0.75 12.53 17.53
CA ASP A 145 0.37 12.15 16.18
C ASP A 145 0.65 10.64 15.94
N SER A 146 0.31 9.83 16.95
CA SER A 146 0.05 8.38 16.85
C SER A 146 -1.44 8.05 16.95
N GLY A 147 -1.88 7.00 16.28
CA GLY A 147 -3.20 6.41 16.52
C GLY A 147 -3.70 5.44 15.44
N PHE A 148 -4.78 4.72 15.77
CA PHE A 148 -5.52 3.93 14.79
C PHE A 148 -6.64 4.76 14.14
N TYR A 149 -6.73 4.73 12.81
CA TYR A 149 -7.74 5.47 12.04
C TYR A 149 -8.21 4.69 10.80
N SER A 150 -9.22 5.21 10.11
CA SER A 150 -9.75 4.64 8.87
C SER A 150 -9.78 5.73 7.79
N PRO A 151 -8.82 5.75 6.84
CA PRO A 151 -8.79 6.75 5.77
C PRO A 151 -9.88 6.52 4.69
N SER A 152 -10.43 5.31 4.61
CA SER A 152 -11.53 4.95 3.71
C SER A 152 -12.22 3.65 4.15
N PRO A 153 -13.48 3.40 3.74
CA PRO A 153 -14.21 2.18 4.12
C PRO A 153 -13.44 0.91 3.75
N GLY A 154 -13.31 -0.01 4.71
CA GLY A 154 -12.55 -1.25 4.54
C GLY A 154 -11.03 -1.12 4.75
N VAL A 155 -10.53 0.06 5.15
CA VAL A 155 -9.14 0.28 5.56
C VAL A 155 -9.07 0.59 7.05
N ILE A 156 -8.13 -0.06 7.75
CA ILE A 156 -7.67 0.32 9.09
C ILE A 156 -6.18 0.62 9.00
N ALA A 157 -5.76 1.73 9.59
CA ALA A 157 -4.41 2.24 9.51
C ALA A 157 -3.88 2.60 10.91
N LEU A 158 -2.57 2.42 11.12
CA LEU A 158 -1.83 2.90 12.27
C LEU A 158 -0.89 4.02 11.80
N VAL A 159 -1.03 5.18 12.42
CA VAL A 159 -0.13 6.34 12.30
C VAL A 159 0.75 6.40 13.56
N LEU A 160 2.02 6.84 13.40
CA LEU A 160 2.98 7.20 14.46
C LEU A 160 3.80 8.41 13.96
N ASP A 161 4.10 9.40 14.81
CA ASP A 161 4.89 10.61 14.52
C ASP A 161 4.45 11.30 13.20
N GLY A 162 3.12 11.36 12.99
CA GLY A 162 2.48 11.95 11.81
C GLY A 162 2.50 11.07 10.54
N VAL A 163 3.15 9.90 10.58
CA VAL A 163 3.39 9.02 9.44
C VAL A 163 2.54 7.75 9.52
N GLU A 164 1.91 7.35 8.41
CA GLU A 164 1.19 6.07 8.32
C GLU A 164 2.18 4.90 8.23
N VAL A 165 2.36 4.18 9.35
CA VAL A 165 3.36 3.09 9.46
C VAL A 165 2.82 1.72 9.09
N MET A 166 1.52 1.46 9.24
CA MET A 166 0.91 0.17 8.88
C MET A 166 -0.51 0.37 8.36
N ARG A 167 -0.85 -0.30 7.25
CA ARG A 167 -2.14 -0.16 6.56
C ARG A 167 -2.73 -1.50 6.16
N TRP A 168 -3.85 -1.86 6.77
CA TRP A 168 -4.63 -3.06 6.50
C TRP A 168 -5.85 -2.71 5.67
N THR A 169 -5.93 -3.22 4.44
CA THR A 169 -7.11 -3.13 3.58
C THR A 169 -7.80 -4.50 3.50
N ALA A 170 -9.12 -4.53 3.52
CA ALA A 170 -9.90 -5.73 3.26
C ALA A 170 -9.55 -6.30 1.87
N GLY A 171 -8.94 -7.50 1.84
CA GLY A 171 -8.41 -8.14 0.63
C GLY A 171 -6.88 -8.31 0.60
N GLY A 172 -6.13 -7.65 1.47
CA GLY A 172 -4.68 -7.86 1.62
C GLY A 172 -3.92 -6.65 2.17
N ALA A 173 -2.71 -6.88 2.68
CA ALA A 173 -1.85 -5.82 3.20
C ALA A 173 -1.41 -4.87 2.06
N SER A 174 -2.07 -3.72 1.98
CA SER A 174 -2.03 -2.81 0.83
C SER A 174 -0.81 -1.89 0.75
N ASN A 175 0.26 -2.21 1.49
CA ASN A 175 1.47 -1.41 1.63
C ASN A 175 2.77 -2.15 1.28
N SER A 176 2.73 -3.44 0.90
CA SER A 176 3.95 -4.18 0.51
C SER A 176 4.54 -3.77 -0.84
N VAL A 177 3.80 -2.98 -1.65
CA VAL A 177 4.20 -2.51 -2.98
C VAL A 177 3.72 -1.07 -3.18
N PRO A 178 4.62 -0.07 -3.27
CA PRO A 178 4.26 1.30 -3.62
C PRO A 178 3.70 1.42 -5.06
N PRO A 179 2.74 2.33 -5.32
CA PRO A 179 2.38 2.73 -6.67
C PRO A 179 3.61 3.15 -7.50
N GLY A 180 3.57 2.91 -8.80
CA GLY A 180 4.72 3.11 -9.70
C GLY A 180 5.71 1.94 -9.74
N THR A 181 5.67 1.00 -8.78
CA THR A 181 6.51 -0.21 -8.81
C THR A 181 6.14 -1.09 -10.02
N MET A 182 7.16 -1.48 -10.78
CA MET A 182 7.02 -2.34 -11.97
C MET A 182 7.35 -3.79 -11.63
N PHE A 183 6.64 -4.74 -12.23
CA PHE A 183 6.92 -6.18 -12.11
C PHE A 183 6.89 -6.91 -13.45
N ASP A 184 7.60 -8.02 -13.47
CA ASP A 184 7.57 -9.05 -14.51
C ASP A 184 6.51 -10.10 -14.13
N PHE A 185 5.43 -10.17 -14.91
CA PHE A 185 4.28 -11.02 -14.63
C PHE A 185 4.17 -12.15 -15.66
N GLY A 186 4.21 -13.41 -15.19
CA GLY A 186 4.14 -14.60 -16.04
C GLY A 186 2.74 -14.92 -16.61
N GLY A 187 1.70 -14.18 -16.21
CA GLY A 187 0.34 -14.35 -16.74
C GLY A 187 0.06 -13.48 -17.97
N THR A 188 -0.89 -13.90 -18.79
CA THR A 188 -1.24 -13.28 -20.09
C THR A 188 -2.20 -12.09 -19.99
N SER A 189 -2.77 -11.84 -18.81
CA SER A 189 -3.71 -10.73 -18.56
C SER A 189 -3.31 -9.98 -17.29
N THR A 190 -3.51 -8.67 -17.27
CA THR A 190 -3.14 -7.83 -16.12
C THR A 190 -3.97 -8.18 -14.88
N PRO A 191 -3.36 -8.47 -13.72
CA PRO A 191 -4.08 -8.76 -12.49
C PRO A 191 -4.70 -7.50 -11.87
N ALA A 192 -5.76 -7.66 -11.09
CA ALA A 192 -6.42 -6.56 -10.38
C ALA A 192 -5.44 -5.78 -9.48
N GLY A 193 -5.57 -4.45 -9.46
CA GLY A 193 -4.65 -3.55 -8.74
C GLY A 193 -3.36 -3.18 -9.49
N TYR A 194 -3.21 -3.64 -10.74
CA TYR A 194 -2.11 -3.31 -11.64
C TYR A 194 -2.60 -2.84 -13.02
N LEU A 195 -1.74 -2.16 -13.78
CA LEU A 195 -1.94 -1.79 -15.18
C LEU A 195 -0.82 -2.37 -16.07
N PRO A 196 -1.03 -2.60 -17.38
CA PRO A 196 0.01 -3.05 -18.30
C PRO A 196 0.95 -1.91 -18.70
N CYS A 197 2.26 -2.15 -18.73
CA CYS A 197 3.25 -1.18 -19.21
C CYS A 197 3.29 -1.14 -20.75
N ASN A 198 2.25 -0.56 -21.35
CA ASN A 198 1.99 -0.55 -22.80
C ASN A 198 1.96 0.84 -23.46
N GLY A 199 2.35 1.90 -22.75
CA GLY A 199 2.34 3.28 -23.27
C GLY A 199 0.99 3.99 -23.34
N SER A 200 -0.10 3.41 -22.82
CA SER A 200 -1.44 4.04 -22.89
C SER A 200 -1.53 5.30 -22.03
N ALA A 201 -2.26 6.31 -22.53
CA ALA A 201 -2.69 7.44 -21.73
C ALA A 201 -3.85 7.02 -20.80
N ILE A 202 -3.78 7.41 -19.53
CA ILE A 202 -4.75 7.08 -18.48
C ILE A 202 -5.11 8.31 -17.64
N SER A 203 -6.29 8.27 -17.00
CA SER A 203 -6.83 9.36 -16.18
C SER A 203 -5.99 9.67 -14.94
N ARG A 204 -5.64 10.95 -14.74
CA ARG A 204 -4.98 11.45 -13.52
C ARG A 204 -5.89 11.37 -12.29
N THR A 205 -7.20 11.40 -12.47
CA THR A 205 -8.18 11.37 -11.37
C THR A 205 -8.39 9.94 -10.87
N ASP A 206 -8.59 8.98 -11.78
CA ASP A 206 -8.86 7.59 -11.42
C ASP A 206 -7.61 6.85 -10.93
N TYR A 207 -6.42 7.29 -11.36
CA TYR A 207 -5.11 6.72 -11.00
C TYR A 207 -4.22 7.75 -10.29
N ALA A 208 -4.79 8.58 -9.42
CA ALA A 208 -4.11 9.68 -8.75
C ALA A 208 -2.84 9.26 -7.97
N ALA A 209 -2.85 8.10 -7.31
CA ALA A 209 -1.69 7.58 -6.58
C ALA A 209 -0.53 7.20 -7.52
N LEU A 210 -0.83 6.62 -8.69
CA LEU A 210 0.16 6.35 -9.74
C LEU A 210 0.67 7.64 -10.38
N PHE A 211 -0.21 8.62 -10.63
CA PHE A 211 0.20 9.92 -11.17
C PHE A 211 1.14 10.67 -10.21
N ALA A 212 0.89 10.61 -8.90
CA ALA A 212 1.79 11.16 -7.89
C ALA A 212 3.16 10.44 -7.86
N ALA A 213 3.21 9.15 -8.22
CA ALA A 213 4.44 8.34 -8.20
C ALA A 213 5.30 8.48 -9.48
N ILE A 214 4.70 8.56 -10.68
CA ILE A 214 5.45 8.59 -11.96
C ILE A 214 5.28 9.87 -12.78
N GLY A 215 4.41 10.79 -12.35
CA GLY A 215 4.17 12.08 -12.98
C GLY A 215 3.90 11.99 -14.48
N THR A 216 4.63 12.80 -15.25
CA THR A 216 4.58 12.81 -16.73
C THR A 216 5.87 12.26 -17.36
N ASN A 217 6.70 11.53 -16.62
CA ASN A 217 8.01 11.05 -17.08
C ASN A 217 7.93 10.17 -18.33
N TRP A 218 6.83 9.43 -18.51
CA TRP A 218 6.59 8.55 -19.66
C TRP A 218 5.72 9.22 -20.75
N GLY A 219 5.42 10.50 -20.59
CA GLY A 219 4.59 11.31 -21.48
C GLY A 219 3.46 12.02 -20.72
N ALA A 220 3.13 13.24 -21.15
CA ALA A 220 2.16 14.11 -20.47
C ALA A 220 0.69 13.80 -20.76
N GLY A 221 0.38 12.77 -21.57
CA GLY A 221 -0.97 12.52 -22.08
C GLY A 221 -1.48 13.66 -22.96
N ASP A 222 -2.74 14.04 -22.75
CA ASP A 222 -3.38 15.29 -23.23
C ASP A 222 -2.80 16.57 -22.61
N GLY A 223 -1.86 16.46 -21.66
CA GLY A 223 -1.29 17.57 -20.90
C GLY A 223 -2.10 17.98 -19.68
N SER A 224 -3.39 17.62 -19.58
CA SER A 224 -4.33 18.16 -18.59
C SER A 224 -4.97 17.08 -17.71
N THR A 225 -5.75 16.17 -18.27
CA THR A 225 -6.55 15.17 -17.54
C THR A 225 -5.92 13.79 -17.49
N THR A 226 -4.91 13.52 -18.30
CA THR A 226 -4.29 12.20 -18.49
C THR A 226 -2.76 12.24 -18.37
N PHE A 227 -2.14 11.07 -18.21
CA PHE A 227 -0.70 10.86 -18.25
C PHE A 227 -0.41 9.50 -18.88
N ASN A 228 0.80 9.31 -19.42
CA ASN A 228 1.14 8.05 -20.07
C ASN A 228 1.73 7.03 -19.08
N LEU A 229 1.35 5.77 -19.27
CA LEU A 229 2.05 4.63 -18.69
C LEU A 229 3.43 4.43 -19.35
N PRO A 230 4.39 3.75 -18.70
CA PRO A 230 5.60 3.28 -19.37
C PRO A 230 5.25 2.34 -20.53
N ASP A 231 5.99 2.40 -21.64
CA ASP A 231 5.92 1.38 -22.70
C ASP A 231 7.13 0.44 -22.64
N MET A 232 6.98 -0.66 -21.90
CA MET A 232 8.03 -1.66 -21.69
C MET A 232 7.90 -2.86 -22.65
N ARG A 233 6.99 -2.81 -23.64
CA ARG A 233 6.85 -3.87 -24.64
C ARG A 233 8.15 -4.01 -25.42
N ARG A 234 8.73 -5.23 -25.41
CA ARG A 234 10.04 -5.57 -26.02
C ARG A 234 11.25 -4.78 -25.48
N ARG A 235 11.14 -4.06 -24.36
CA ARG A 235 12.26 -3.30 -23.77
C ARG A 235 12.83 -3.99 -22.53
N SER A 236 14.15 -4.00 -22.44
CA SER A 236 14.88 -4.28 -21.21
C SER A 236 15.03 -2.99 -20.41
N THR A 237 14.78 -3.05 -19.10
CA THR A 237 14.99 -1.93 -18.18
C THR A 237 16.48 -1.75 -17.87
N VAL A 238 16.97 -0.51 -17.94
CA VAL A 238 18.29 -0.12 -17.43
C VAL A 238 18.14 0.77 -16.19
N GLY A 239 19.14 0.81 -15.33
CA GLY A 239 19.14 1.71 -14.18
C GLY A 239 19.23 3.17 -14.62
N ALA A 240 18.36 4.02 -14.05
CA ALA A 240 18.49 5.47 -14.20
C ALA A 240 19.78 5.96 -13.49
N GLY A 241 20.51 6.85 -14.14
CA GLY A 241 21.75 7.42 -13.63
C GLY A 241 21.52 8.76 -12.94
N GLY A 242 21.85 8.82 -11.65
CA GLY A 242 21.97 10.07 -10.90
C GLY A 242 23.42 10.58 -10.89
N THR A 243 23.82 11.20 -9.77
CA THR A 243 25.16 11.74 -9.50
C THR A 243 26.33 10.75 -9.64
N PHE A 244 26.07 9.46 -9.86
CA PHE A 244 27.08 8.39 -9.89
C PHE A 244 27.46 7.92 -11.30
N ALA A 245 26.76 8.34 -12.36
CA ALA A 245 27.17 8.07 -13.75
C ALA A 245 26.59 9.10 -14.73
N ALA A 246 27.46 9.88 -15.38
CA ALA A 246 27.06 10.80 -16.45
C ALA A 246 27.04 10.08 -17.82
N GLY A 247 25.98 10.30 -18.60
CA GLY A 247 25.85 9.78 -19.96
C GLY A 247 24.52 10.22 -20.62
N PRO A 248 24.26 9.84 -21.88
CA PRO A 248 22.97 10.09 -22.52
C PRO A 248 21.88 9.12 -22.02
N GLY A 249 20.65 9.60 -21.82
CA GLY A 249 19.47 8.74 -21.60
C GLY A 249 19.28 8.19 -20.17
N VAL A 250 19.89 8.81 -19.15
CA VAL A 250 19.90 8.31 -17.76
C VAL A 250 18.74 8.79 -16.87
N ALA A 251 17.85 9.68 -17.33
CA ALA A 251 16.68 10.09 -16.53
C ALA A 251 15.53 9.07 -16.60
N VAL A 252 14.78 8.86 -15.51
CA VAL A 252 13.59 8.00 -15.51
C VAL A 252 12.57 8.50 -16.54
N GLY A 253 12.11 7.61 -17.42
CA GLY A 253 11.27 7.94 -18.58
C GLY A 253 12.03 8.10 -19.89
N SER A 254 13.37 8.17 -19.87
CA SER A 254 14.18 8.12 -21.08
C SER A 254 14.01 6.78 -21.79
N VAL A 255 13.84 6.82 -23.11
CA VAL A 255 13.73 5.63 -23.96
C VAL A 255 14.87 5.64 -24.98
N GLY A 256 15.56 4.51 -25.13
CA GLY A 256 16.69 4.35 -26.04
C GLY A 256 16.88 2.90 -26.49
N GLY A 257 17.96 2.66 -27.25
CA GLY A 257 18.19 1.41 -27.95
C GLY A 257 17.28 1.22 -29.18
N SER A 258 17.45 0.11 -29.89
CA SER A 258 16.61 -0.29 -31.03
C SER A 258 16.30 -1.78 -30.96
N GLU A 259 15.10 -2.17 -31.42
CA GLU A 259 14.71 -3.59 -31.56
C GLU A 259 15.45 -4.30 -32.70
N MET A 260 15.93 -3.55 -33.68
CA MET A 260 16.72 -4.03 -34.82
C MET A 260 17.89 -3.07 -35.07
N PHE A 261 19.09 -3.61 -35.28
CA PHE A 261 20.27 -2.80 -35.56
C PHE A 261 21.02 -3.31 -36.80
N ASN A 262 21.30 -2.43 -37.75
CA ASN A 262 22.11 -2.71 -38.93
C ASN A 262 23.58 -2.48 -38.62
N LEU A 263 24.36 -3.55 -38.54
CA LEU A 263 25.82 -3.46 -38.35
C LEU A 263 26.46 -2.83 -39.60
N SER A 264 27.02 -1.63 -39.42
CA SER A 264 27.91 -1.01 -40.41
C SER A 264 29.35 -1.53 -40.24
N GLU A 265 30.18 -1.41 -41.29
CA GLU A 265 31.58 -1.85 -41.26
C GLU A 265 32.37 -1.21 -40.11
N ALA A 266 32.10 0.05 -39.79
CA ALA A 266 32.70 0.79 -38.68
C ALA A 266 32.38 0.24 -37.27
N GLN A 267 31.53 -0.79 -37.18
CA GLN A 267 31.11 -1.43 -35.93
C GLN A 267 31.50 -2.91 -35.86
N LEU A 268 32.16 -3.43 -36.89
CA LEU A 268 32.82 -4.74 -36.85
C LEU A 268 34.23 -4.58 -36.28
N PRO A 269 34.72 -5.49 -35.42
CA PRO A 269 36.10 -5.45 -34.97
C PRO A 269 37.09 -5.51 -36.15
N PRO A 270 38.16 -4.70 -36.16
CA PRO A 270 39.23 -4.81 -37.14
C PRO A 270 39.83 -6.22 -37.11
N HIS A 271 39.82 -6.89 -38.26
CA HIS A 271 40.32 -8.25 -38.40
C HIS A 271 41.01 -8.42 -39.76
N LEU A 272 41.90 -9.41 -39.86
CA LEU A 272 42.71 -9.68 -41.05
C LEU A 272 42.63 -11.16 -41.39
N HIS A 273 42.37 -11.45 -42.67
CA HIS A 273 42.47 -12.81 -43.22
C HIS A 273 43.83 -12.96 -43.91
N THR A 274 44.72 -13.76 -43.33
CA THR A 274 46.03 -14.07 -43.92
C THR A 274 45.90 -15.12 -45.00
N ILE A 275 46.14 -14.75 -46.26
CA ILE A 275 46.19 -15.69 -47.38
C ILE A 275 47.61 -16.25 -47.49
N THR A 276 47.79 -17.49 -47.07
CA THR A 276 49.01 -18.26 -47.33
C THR A 276 48.81 -19.10 -48.58
N ASP A 277 49.38 -18.67 -49.71
CA ASP A 277 49.61 -19.57 -50.86
C ASP A 277 50.94 -20.30 -50.62
N PRO A 278 50.95 -21.62 -50.37
CA PRO A 278 52.17 -22.40 -50.25
C PRO A 278 52.81 -22.66 -51.64
N GLY A 279 53.23 -21.57 -52.29
CA GLY A 279 54.05 -21.50 -53.50
C GLY A 279 53.95 -22.66 -54.48
N HIS A 280 52.78 -22.85 -55.10
CA HIS A 280 52.56 -23.92 -56.05
C HIS A 280 53.15 -23.60 -57.44
N LYS A 281 53.66 -24.62 -58.15
CA LYS A 281 54.22 -24.45 -59.50
C LYS A 281 53.14 -24.64 -60.56
N HIS A 282 52.91 -23.64 -61.40
CA HIS A 282 52.13 -23.81 -62.61
C HIS A 282 52.89 -24.72 -63.59
N GLY A 283 52.22 -25.76 -64.10
CA GLY A 283 52.78 -26.59 -65.16
C GLY A 283 52.74 -25.84 -66.48
N ILE A 284 53.91 -25.36 -66.95
CA ILE A 284 54.03 -24.78 -68.29
C ILE A 284 53.87 -25.92 -69.29
N SER A 285 52.67 -26.02 -69.88
CA SER A 285 52.46 -26.84 -71.07
C SER A 285 52.89 -26.01 -72.28
N ASP A 286 53.86 -26.53 -73.04
CA ASP A 286 54.35 -25.93 -74.28
C ASP A 286 54.07 -26.85 -75.49
N PRO A 287 52.78 -27.03 -75.87
CA PRO A 287 52.40 -27.97 -76.90
C PRO A 287 52.47 -27.33 -78.30
N GLY A 288 53.61 -27.45 -78.98
CA GLY A 288 53.59 -27.20 -80.44
C GLY A 288 54.89 -26.96 -81.20
N HIS A 289 56.06 -26.81 -80.57
CA HIS A 289 57.29 -26.52 -81.30
C HIS A 289 58.45 -27.48 -81.05
N ALA A 290 59.22 -27.75 -82.11
CA ALA A 290 60.39 -28.61 -82.08
C ALA A 290 61.68 -27.77 -81.93
N HIS A 291 62.52 -28.12 -80.96
CA HIS A 291 63.81 -27.47 -80.77
C HIS A 291 64.81 -27.92 -81.85
N ALA A 292 65.15 -27.02 -82.78
CA ALA A 292 66.13 -27.28 -83.82
C ALA A 292 67.57 -27.27 -83.27
N TYR A 293 68.05 -28.42 -82.78
CA TYR A 293 69.43 -28.58 -82.33
C TYR A 293 70.39 -28.61 -83.53
N THR A 294 71.22 -27.57 -83.68
CA THR A 294 72.30 -27.57 -84.67
C THR A 294 73.45 -28.43 -84.15
N LYS A 295 73.42 -29.75 -84.42
CA LYS A 295 74.63 -30.58 -84.33
C LYS A 295 75.64 -29.99 -85.33
N THR A 296 76.69 -29.34 -84.84
CA THR A 296 77.79 -28.83 -85.68
C THR A 296 78.60 -30.01 -86.20
N SER A 297 78.16 -30.58 -87.33
CA SER A 297 78.83 -31.70 -87.98
C SER A 297 80.26 -31.31 -88.36
N ASN A 298 81.23 -31.81 -87.60
CA ASN A 298 82.64 -31.72 -87.96
C ASN A 298 82.91 -32.66 -89.14
N THR A 299 82.65 -32.19 -90.35
CA THR A 299 82.85 -32.93 -91.60
C THR A 299 84.34 -33.14 -91.86
N GLN A 300 84.90 -34.24 -91.35
CA GLN A 300 86.19 -34.75 -91.82
C GLN A 300 86.08 -35.12 -93.32
N PRO A 301 86.98 -34.62 -94.19
CA PRO A 301 86.95 -34.98 -95.61
C PRO A 301 87.53 -36.39 -95.83
N GLY A 302 86.67 -37.34 -96.23
CA GLY A 302 87.07 -38.63 -96.83
C GLY A 302 87.09 -39.82 -95.87
N GLY A 303 86.30 -40.85 -96.19
CA GLY A 303 86.22 -42.12 -95.46
C GLY A 303 84.76 -42.60 -95.33
N ALA A 304 84.39 -43.68 -96.01
CA ALA A 304 83.00 -44.09 -96.17
C ALA A 304 82.37 -44.68 -94.89
N GLU A 305 81.10 -44.30 -94.67
CA GLU A 305 80.00 -45.05 -94.03
C GLU A 305 80.26 -45.89 -92.75
N GLY A 306 79.66 -45.47 -91.63
CA GLY A 306 79.85 -46.16 -90.34
C GLY A 306 78.88 -45.82 -89.19
N GLY A 307 77.65 -45.36 -89.47
CA GLY A 307 76.54 -45.30 -88.49
C GLY A 307 76.80 -44.56 -87.17
N ALA A 308 76.53 -43.25 -87.13
CA ALA A 308 76.55 -42.48 -85.88
C ALA A 308 75.50 -43.02 -84.88
N ARG A 309 75.97 -43.55 -83.75
CA ARG A 309 75.10 -44.03 -82.66
C ARG A 309 74.54 -42.83 -81.90
N ASP A 310 73.24 -42.56 -82.02
CA ASP A 310 72.57 -41.65 -81.10
C ASP A 310 72.42 -42.34 -79.74
N SER A 311 73.33 -42.05 -78.82
CA SER A 311 73.22 -42.41 -77.41
C SER A 311 72.01 -41.71 -76.81
N ALA A 312 71.01 -42.47 -76.39
CA ALA A 312 69.81 -41.96 -75.71
C ALA A 312 70.13 -41.47 -74.28
N GLY A 313 70.88 -40.38 -74.17
CA GLY A 313 71.16 -39.68 -72.93
C GLY A 313 70.05 -38.70 -72.59
N THR A 314 69.45 -38.84 -71.41
CA THR A 314 68.48 -37.88 -70.86
C THR A 314 69.18 -36.57 -70.54
N LEU A 315 69.20 -35.64 -71.49
CA LEU A 315 69.79 -34.32 -71.34
C LEU A 315 68.86 -33.41 -70.51
N ALA A 316 69.15 -33.28 -69.22
CA ALA A 316 68.47 -32.34 -68.33
C ALA A 316 68.93 -30.90 -68.63
N GLY A 317 68.28 -30.26 -69.61
CA GLY A 317 68.51 -28.87 -69.96
C GLY A 317 67.90 -27.91 -68.95
N THR A 318 68.72 -27.30 -68.09
CA THR A 318 68.33 -26.11 -67.32
C THR A 318 68.40 -24.88 -68.21
N THR A 319 67.27 -24.21 -68.44
CA THR A 319 67.26 -22.92 -69.13
C THR A 319 67.71 -21.82 -68.19
N ASP A 320 68.89 -21.25 -68.41
CA ASP A 320 69.27 -19.97 -67.81
C ASP A 320 68.31 -18.85 -68.24
N VAL A 321 68.20 -17.81 -67.41
CA VAL A 321 67.08 -16.84 -67.37
C VAL A 321 67.12 -15.78 -68.49
N ALA A 322 67.58 -16.13 -69.69
CA ALA A 322 67.75 -15.19 -70.81
C ALA A 322 67.72 -15.85 -72.20
N ALA A 323 66.54 -16.20 -72.72
CA ALA A 323 66.27 -16.33 -74.17
C ALA A 323 64.79 -16.57 -74.52
N THR A 324 64.02 -17.24 -73.63
CA THR A 324 62.58 -17.37 -73.80
C THR A 324 61.89 -16.03 -73.50
N GLY A 325 60.74 -15.76 -74.12
CA GLY A 325 59.93 -14.56 -73.84
C GLY A 325 59.28 -14.54 -72.45
N ILE A 326 59.62 -15.48 -71.58
CA ILE A 326 59.10 -15.63 -70.23
C ILE A 326 59.86 -14.63 -69.34
N THR A 327 59.46 -13.36 -69.40
CA THR A 327 59.88 -12.39 -68.40
C THR A 327 59.16 -12.73 -67.11
N GLU A 328 59.86 -13.26 -66.10
CA GLU A 328 59.32 -13.35 -64.74
C GLU A 328 59.29 -11.93 -64.14
N THR A 329 58.32 -11.13 -64.61
CA THR A 329 58.07 -9.80 -64.09
C THR A 329 57.60 -9.93 -62.65
N THR A 330 58.51 -9.63 -61.72
CA THR A 330 58.30 -9.15 -60.35
C THR A 330 56.85 -9.21 -59.88
N PHE A 331 56.54 -10.07 -58.91
CA PHE A 331 55.21 -10.20 -58.27
C PHE A 331 54.76 -8.93 -57.52
N ASN A 332 54.46 -7.87 -58.26
CA ASN A 332 53.94 -6.61 -57.75
C ASN A 332 52.42 -6.72 -57.51
N GLY A 333 52.03 -7.48 -56.48
CA GLY A 333 50.77 -7.29 -55.75
C GLY A 333 49.44 -7.39 -56.51
N ALA A 334 49.40 -8.01 -57.70
CA ALA A 334 48.20 -7.99 -58.57
C ALA A 334 47.48 -9.34 -58.77
N GLY A 335 47.99 -10.45 -58.21
CA GLY A 335 47.38 -11.78 -58.35
C GLY A 335 46.28 -12.11 -57.35
N ILE A 336 46.27 -11.44 -56.19
CA ILE A 336 45.34 -11.73 -55.08
C ILE A 336 44.43 -10.52 -54.88
N THR A 337 43.21 -10.58 -55.41
CA THR A 337 42.19 -9.55 -55.14
C THR A 337 41.61 -9.78 -53.74
N GLN A 338 42.16 -9.09 -52.73
CA GLN A 338 41.53 -9.02 -51.42
C GLN A 338 40.25 -8.16 -51.52
N THR A 339 39.10 -8.81 -51.67
CA THR A 339 37.78 -8.15 -51.60
C THR A 339 37.46 -7.76 -50.16
N ASN A 340 38.04 -6.66 -49.67
CA ASN A 340 37.78 -6.12 -48.34
C ASN A 340 36.39 -5.48 -48.24
N ALA A 341 35.38 -6.32 -48.06
CA ALA A 341 34.12 -6.00 -47.38
C ALA A 341 33.43 -7.32 -47.01
N THR A 342 33.43 -7.70 -45.73
CA THR A 342 32.69 -8.89 -45.24
C THR A 342 31.69 -8.50 -44.16
N GLY A 343 30.53 -8.05 -44.61
CA GLY A 343 29.32 -7.83 -43.82
C GLY A 343 28.15 -7.62 -44.78
N THR A 344 27.04 -8.33 -44.58
CA THR A 344 25.87 -8.26 -45.49
C THR A 344 24.98 -7.03 -45.25
N GLY A 345 25.32 -6.18 -44.27
CA GLY A 345 24.47 -5.09 -43.77
C GLY A 345 23.16 -5.56 -43.13
N ALA A 346 22.94 -6.88 -43.03
CA ALA A 346 21.71 -7.46 -42.54
C ALA A 346 21.44 -7.08 -41.07
N PRO A 347 20.21 -6.72 -40.71
CA PRO A 347 19.88 -6.37 -39.34
C PRO A 347 20.04 -7.60 -38.43
N VAL A 348 20.77 -7.44 -37.33
CA VAL A 348 20.88 -8.47 -36.29
C VAL A 348 19.91 -8.16 -35.16
N ASN A 349 19.25 -9.20 -34.66
CA ASN A 349 18.41 -9.12 -33.47
C ASN A 349 19.33 -9.02 -32.23
N GLN A 350 19.52 -7.81 -31.70
CA GLN A 350 20.39 -7.55 -30.54
C GLN A 350 19.71 -7.87 -29.18
N TYR A 351 18.73 -8.77 -29.16
CA TYR A 351 18.06 -9.19 -27.93
C TYR A 351 19.00 -10.04 -27.09
N HIS A 352 19.19 -9.66 -25.82
CA HIS A 352 19.72 -10.58 -24.82
C HIS A 352 18.80 -11.81 -24.69
N PRO A 353 19.31 -12.99 -24.32
CA PRO A 353 18.47 -14.17 -24.05
C PRO A 353 17.37 -13.84 -23.04
N CYS A 354 16.11 -13.93 -23.46
CA CYS A 354 14.97 -13.40 -22.71
C CYS A 354 13.77 -14.34 -22.71
N ALA A 355 13.06 -14.37 -21.58
CA ALA A 355 11.70 -14.89 -21.50
C ALA A 355 10.71 -13.72 -21.74
N THR A 356 9.65 -13.95 -22.51
CA THR A 356 8.60 -12.94 -22.69
C THR A 356 7.59 -13.05 -21.55
N VAL A 357 7.40 -11.94 -20.84
CA VAL A 357 6.49 -11.78 -19.71
C VAL A 357 5.71 -10.47 -19.85
N LEU A 358 4.53 -10.39 -19.24
CA LEU A 358 3.78 -9.13 -19.21
C LEU A 358 4.44 -8.19 -18.20
N LYS A 359 4.89 -7.02 -18.65
CA LYS A 359 5.34 -5.95 -17.75
C LYS A 359 4.11 -5.24 -17.19
N ILE A 360 3.98 -5.19 -15.87
CA ILE A 360 2.87 -4.54 -15.16
C ILE A 360 3.37 -3.50 -14.17
N ILE A 361 2.54 -2.51 -13.84
CA ILE A 361 2.83 -1.44 -12.87
C ILE A 361 1.72 -1.35 -11.82
N LYS A 362 2.10 -1.20 -10.54
CA LYS A 362 1.17 -1.00 -9.43
C LYS A 362 0.55 0.40 -9.53
N PHE A 363 -0.78 0.50 -9.48
CA PHE A 363 -1.49 1.79 -9.40
C PHE A 363 -1.99 2.13 -8.00
#